data_AF-A0A6I1K5J2-F1
#
_entry.id   AF-A0A6I1K5J2-F1
#
_cell.length_a   1.000
_cell.length_b   1.000
_cell.length_c   1.000
_cell.angle_alpha   90.00
_cell.angle_beta   90.00
_cell.angle_gamma   90.00
#
_symmetry.space_group_name_H-M   'P 1'
#
loop_
_entity.id
_entity.type
_entity.pdbx_description
1 polymer ?
#
loop_
_entity_poly.entity_id
_entity_poly.type
_entity_poly.pdbx_seq_one_letter_code
_entity_poly.pdbx_strand_id
1 'polypeptide(L)'
;MPREAALFDSTNGNLFLAYLALREEGANIPPAWLDRSRESRKKREKELGKLLKAGRLDAANYIREWELCYRKECFYHGLRALLELERTGRTKL
;
A
#
# COMPACT_ATOMS: atom_id res chain seq x y z
N MET A 1 7.41 13.64 9.74
CA MET A 1 6.54 12.47 9.52
C MET A 1 5.85 12.62 8.17
N PRO A 2 6.37 12.01 7.11
CA PRO A 2 5.64 11.91 5.85
C PRO A 2 4.31 11.20 6.13
N ARG A 3 3.18 11.83 5.80
CA ARG A 3 1.87 11.16 5.90
C ARG A 3 1.86 10.02 4.88
N GLU A 4 1.10 8.95 5.14
CA GLU A 4 0.90 7.75 4.30
C GLU A 4 0.74 7.99 2.77
N ALA A 5 0.39 9.20 2.32
CA ALA A 5 0.41 9.51 0.89
C ALA A 5 1.84 9.71 0.35
N ALA A 6 2.71 10.37 1.10
CA ALA A 6 4.00 10.86 0.62
C ALA A 6 5.06 9.76 0.48
N LEU A 7 5.11 8.75 1.36
CA LEU A 7 6.20 7.79 1.32
C LEU A 7 6.18 6.95 0.03
N PHE A 8 5.04 6.34 -0.30
CA PHE A 8 4.87 5.61 -1.56
C PHE A 8 5.19 6.49 -2.78
N ASP A 9 4.66 7.71 -2.81
CA ASP A 9 4.82 8.60 -3.96
C ASP A 9 6.29 9.08 -4.08
N SER A 10 6.95 9.38 -2.95
CA SER A 10 8.35 9.83 -2.90
C SER A 10 9.36 8.78 -3.33
N THR A 11 9.06 7.50 -3.09
CA THR A 11 9.93 6.38 -3.50
C THR A 11 9.45 5.72 -4.80
N ASN A 12 8.39 6.25 -5.42
CA ASN A 12 7.74 5.64 -6.57
C ASN A 12 7.35 4.16 -6.32
N GLY A 13 6.96 3.84 -5.09
CA GLY A 13 6.66 2.48 -4.64
C GLY A 13 7.87 1.55 -4.52
N ASN A 14 9.10 2.07 -4.58
CA ASN A 14 10.31 1.27 -4.39
C ASN A 14 10.49 0.93 -2.90
N LEU A 15 10.40 -0.37 -2.60
CA LEU A 15 10.45 -0.88 -1.24
C LEU A 15 11.80 -0.69 -0.57
N PHE A 16 12.89 -0.90 -1.30
CA PHE A 16 14.25 -0.79 -0.78
C PHE A 16 14.58 0.65 -0.40
N LEU A 17 14.25 1.61 -1.28
CA LEU A 17 14.45 3.03 -0.99
C LEU A 17 13.61 3.49 0.20
N ALA A 18 12.37 3.02 0.32
CA ALA A 18 11.51 3.34 1.45
C ALA A 18 12.05 2.77 2.77
N TYR A 19 12.56 1.54 2.74
CA TYR A 19 13.20 0.92 3.89
C TYR A 19 14.44 1.71 4.33
N LEU A 20 15.31 2.09 3.38
CA LEU A 20 16.49 2.90 3.68
C LEU A 20 16.12 4.26 4.28
N ALA A 21 15.14 4.95 3.71
CA ALA A 21 14.66 6.23 4.23
C ALA A 21 14.13 6.13 5.67
N LEU A 22 13.33 5.10 5.97
CA LEU A 22 12.83 4.88 7.34
C LEU A 22 13.95 4.51 8.32
N ARG A 23 14.95 3.76 7.87
CA ARG A 23 16.13 3.41 8.67
C ARG A 23 16.93 4.66 9.04
N GLU A 24 17.18 5.55 8.08
CA GLU A 24 17.90 6.81 8.30
C GLU A 24 17.14 7.75 9.25
N GLU A 25 15.81 7.83 9.12
CA GLU A 25 14.96 8.65 9.98
C GLU A 25 14.68 8.02 11.36
N GLY A 26 15.02 6.75 11.58
CA GLY A 26 14.62 5.99 12.77
C GLY A 26 13.11 5.85 12.92
N ALA A 27 12.37 5.90 11.80
CA ALA A 27 10.92 5.92 11.76
C ALA A 27 10.34 4.49 11.62
N ASN A 28 9.05 4.35 11.94
CA ASN A 28 8.32 3.07 11.83
C ASN A 28 7.03 3.26 11.03
N ILE A 29 6.49 2.17 10.49
CA ILE A 29 5.17 2.11 9.85
C ILE A 29 4.10 1.75 10.88
N PRO A 30 3.16 2.66 11.21
CA PRO A 30 2.06 2.36 12.12
C PRO A 30 1.12 1.28 11.54
N PRO A 31 0.60 0.34 12.36
CA PRO A 31 -0.39 -0.65 11.92
C PRO A 31 -1.60 -0.03 11.21
N ALA A 32 -2.04 1.14 11.69
CA ALA A 32 -3.16 1.87 11.11
C ALA A 32 -2.96 2.30 9.64
N TRP A 33 -1.73 2.30 9.11
CA TRP A 33 -1.48 2.56 7.68
C TRP A 33 -1.78 1.31 6.83
N LEU A 34 -1.56 0.12 7.38
CA LEU A 34 -1.99 -1.13 6.72
C LEU A 34 -3.51 -1.18 6.64
N ASP A 35 -4.17 -0.88 7.77
CA ASP A 35 -5.64 -0.89 7.82
C ASP A 35 -6.23 0.14 6.85
N ARG A 36 -5.69 1.37 6.83
CA ARG A 36 -6.16 2.44 5.93
C ARG A 36 -5.91 2.16 4.46
N SER A 37 -4.73 1.68 4.09
CA SER A 37 -4.44 1.29 2.69
C SER A 37 -5.37 0.16 2.22
N ARG A 38 -5.61 -0.84 3.07
CA ARG A 38 -6.58 -1.91 2.81
C ARG A 38 -8.01 -1.41 2.68
N GLU A 39 -8.46 -0.57 3.61
CA GLU A 39 -9.79 0.05 3.54
C GLU A 39 -9.97 0.88 2.27
N SER A 40 -8.93 1.61 1.86
CA SER A 40 -8.94 2.41 0.63
C SER A 40 -9.17 1.53 -0.60
N ARG A 41 -8.48 0.39 -0.72
CA ARG A 41 -8.73 -0.58 -1.81
C ARG A 41 -10.14 -1.14 -1.72
N LYS A 42 -10.55 -1.65 -0.55
CA LYS A 42 -11.86 -2.28 -0.37
C LYS A 42 -13.04 -1.37 -0.71
N LYS A 43 -12.95 -0.06 -0.42
CA LYS A 43 -13.99 0.93 -0.77
C LYS A 43 -14.29 0.96 -2.28
N ARG A 44 -13.33 0.59 -3.13
CA ARG A 44 -13.47 0.60 -4.60
C ARG A 44 -14.01 -0.71 -5.17
N GLU A 45 -13.91 -1.81 -4.42
CA GLU A 45 -14.31 -3.15 -4.89
C GLU A 45 -15.81 -3.26 -5.22
N LYS A 46 -16.66 -2.61 -4.41
CA LYS A 46 -18.11 -2.73 -4.60
C LYS A 46 -18.56 -2.19 -5.96
N GLU A 47 -18.09 -0.99 -6.32
CA GLU A 47 -18.48 -0.36 -7.58
C GLU A 47 -17.75 -1.01 -8.76
N LEU A 48 -16.45 -1.27 -8.61
CA LEU A 48 -15.67 -2.00 -9.61
C LEU A 48 -16.31 -3.36 -9.94
N GLY A 49 -16.75 -4.13 -8.94
CA GLY A 49 -17.40 -5.42 -9.15
C GLY A 49 -18.68 -5.34 -9.97
N LYS A 50 -19.49 -4.28 -9.78
CA LYS A 50 -20.69 -4.05 -10.61
C LYS A 50 -20.31 -3.73 -12.05
N LEU A 51 -19.34 -2.84 -12.25
CA LEU A 51 -18.90 -2.40 -13.57
C LEU A 51 -18.27 -3.54 -14.38
N LEU A 52 -17.43 -4.34 -13.73
CA LEU A 52 -16.83 -5.54 -14.33
C LEU A 52 -17.89 -6.56 -14.73
N LYS A 53 -18.87 -6.85 -13.85
CA LYS A 53 -19.97 -7.78 -14.16
C LYS A 53 -20.83 -7.29 -15.32
N ALA A 54 -20.97 -5.98 -15.48
CA ALA A 54 -21.72 -5.37 -16.57
C ALA A 54 -20.90 -5.23 -17.88
N GLY A 55 -19.63 -5.67 -17.91
CA GLY A 55 -18.78 -5.62 -19.10
C GLY A 55 -18.48 -4.19 -19.59
N ARG A 56 -18.53 -3.20 -18.69
CA ARG A 56 -18.43 -1.79 -19.06
C ARG A 56 -16.96 -1.38 -19.26
N LEU A 57 -16.68 -0.65 -20.35
CA LEU A 57 -15.35 -0.14 -20.65
C LEU A 57 -14.95 1.08 -19.79
N ASP A 58 -15.92 1.77 -19.20
CA ASP A 58 -15.69 2.85 -18.22
C ASP A 58 -15.09 2.33 -16.88
N ALA A 59 -15.11 1.01 -16.67
CA ALA A 59 -14.43 0.34 -15.56
C ALA A 59 -12.92 0.54 -15.58
N ALA A 60 -12.31 0.89 -16.72
CA ALA A 60 -10.86 1.06 -16.86
C ALA A 60 -10.27 2.03 -15.82
N ASN A 61 -10.96 3.13 -15.52
CA ASN A 61 -10.51 4.08 -14.50
C ASN A 61 -10.63 3.48 -13.09
N TYR A 62 -11.72 2.78 -12.79
CA TYR A 62 -11.89 2.08 -11.51
C TYR A 62 -10.86 0.97 -11.32
N ILE A 63 -10.48 0.25 -12.39
CA ILE A 63 -9.42 -0.76 -12.37
C ILE A 63 -8.08 -0.11 -12.01
N ARG A 64 -7.71 0.98 -12.69
CA ARG A 64 -6.46 1.71 -12.42
C ARG A 64 -6.38 2.23 -11.00
N GLU A 65 -7.48 2.80 -10.49
CA GLU A 65 -7.54 3.26 -9.11
C GLU A 65 -7.43 2.12 -8.10
N TRP A 66 -8.13 1.00 -8.36
CA TRP A 66 -8.06 -0.17 -7.52
C TRP A 66 -6.64 -0.77 -7.52
N GLU A 67 -6.00 -0.85 -8.69
CA GLU A 67 -4.62 -1.31 -8.85
C GLU A 67 -3.64 -0.41 -8.09
N LEU A 68 -3.77 0.91 -8.18
CA LEU A 68 -2.96 1.84 -7.41
C LEU A 68 -3.12 1.63 -5.91
N CYS A 69 -4.35 1.46 -5.43
CA CYS A 69 -4.61 1.20 -4.01
C CYS A 69 -4.02 -0.15 -3.56
N TYR A 70 -4.12 -1.17 -4.41
CA TYR A 70 -3.52 -2.48 -4.15
C TYR A 70 -2.00 -2.41 -4.09
N ARG A 71 -1.35 -1.69 -5.01
CA ARG A 71 0.10 -1.44 -4.96
C ARG A 71 0.52 -0.73 -3.69
N LYS A 72 -0.24 0.29 -3.23
CA LYS A 72 0.02 0.99 -1.97
C LYS A 72 -0.12 0.06 -0.75
N GLU A 73 -1.15 -0.78 -0.72
CA GLU A 73 -1.33 -1.80 0.34
C GLU A 73 -0.15 -2.77 0.38
N CYS A 74 0.23 -3.36 -0.76
CA CYS A 74 1.39 -4.27 -0.85
C CYS A 74 2.69 -3.60 -0.42
N PHE A 75 2.89 -2.34 -0.81
CA PHE A 75 4.07 -1.56 -0.43
C PHE A 75 4.17 -1.40 1.09
N TYR A 76 3.10 -0.96 1.76
CA TYR A 76 3.13 -0.78 3.21
C TYR A 76 3.25 -2.11 3.97
N HIS A 77 2.60 -3.16 3.48
CA HIS A 77 2.75 -4.52 4.04
C HIS A 77 4.19 -5.02 3.93
N GLY A 78 4.77 -4.97 2.73
CA GLY A 78 6.16 -5.39 2.50
C GLY A 78 7.15 -4.59 3.33
N LEU A 79 6.94 -3.28 3.45
CA LEU A 79 7.84 -2.40 4.19
C LEU A 79 7.81 -2.73 5.68
N ARG A 80 6.61 -3.00 6.22
CA ARG A 80 6.48 -3.45 7.61
C ARG A 80 7.11 -4.83 7.84
N ALA A 81 6.97 -5.77 6.91
CA ALA A 81 7.66 -7.06 7.00
C ALA A 81 9.19 -6.89 7.06
N LEU A 82 9.78 -6.01 6.23
CA LEU A 82 11.22 -5.75 6.27
C LEU A 82 11.66 -5.20 7.64
N LEU A 83 10.90 -4.26 8.21
CA LEU A 83 11.19 -3.72 9.55
C LEU A 83 11.02 -4.78 10.66
N GLU A 84 10.06 -5.71 10.53
CA GLU A 84 9.89 -6.81 11.48
C GLU A 84 11.03 -7.85 11.39
N LEU A 85 11.45 -8.16 10.16
CA LEU A 85 12.60 -9.02 9.88
C LEU A 85 13.89 -8.42 10.45
N GLU A 86 14.12 -7.12 10.26
CA GLU A 86 15.25 -6.42 10.87
C GLU A 86 15.20 -6.51 12.41
N ARG A 87 14.04 -6.22 13.00
CA ARG A 87 13.91 -6.12 14.45
C ARG A 87 13.95 -7.47 15.17
N THR A 88 13.42 -8.52 14.55
CA THR A 88 13.16 -9.80 15.23
C THR A 88 13.60 -11.04 14.45
N GLY A 89 14.10 -10.89 13.22
CA GLY A 89 14.50 -12.00 12.34
C GLY A 89 13.35 -12.81 11.76
N ARG A 90 12.09 -12.39 11.99
CA ARG A 90 10.88 -13.11 11.59
C ARG A 90 9.73 -12.15 11.31
N THR A 91 8.80 -12.56 10.46
CA THR A 91 7.56 -11.83 10.16
C THR A 91 6.38 -12.80 10.14
N LYS A 92 5.17 -12.28 10.32
CA LYS A 92 3.90 -13.02 10.25
C LYS A 92 3.22 -12.91 8.88
N LEU A 93 3.85 -12.20 7.95
CA LEU A 93 3.33 -11.96 6.60
C LEU A 93 3.21 -13.26 5.81
#